data_AF-A0A972YF35-F1
#
_entry.id   AF-A0A972YF35-F1
#
_cell.length_a   1.000
_cell.length_b   1.000
_cell.length_c   1.000
_cell.angle_alpha   90.00
_cell.angle_beta   90.00
_cell.angle_gamma   90.00
#
_symmetry.space_group_name_H-M   'P 1'
#
loop_
_entity.id
_entity.type
_entity.pdbx_description
1 polymer ?
#
loop_
_entity_poly.entity_id
_entity_poly.type
_entity_poly.pdbx_seq_one_letter_code
_entity_poly.pdbx_strand_id
1 'polypeptide(L)'
;MYKVMVTNQCTCFKNSDLKVSNEFEDESSAIDFAIKIKDKMNDEFCSKHSFEILKFFDILNISFKKSLDKTLKCCGSGCCK
;
A
#
# COMPACT_ATOMS: atom_id res chain seq x y z
N MET A 1 7.31 15.15 -16.13
CA MET A 1 7.91 13.94 -15.55
C MET A 1 7.19 13.67 -14.24
N TYR A 2 6.51 12.53 -14.15
CA TYR A 2 5.76 12.09 -12.99
C TYR A 2 6.54 11.02 -12.23
N LYS A 3 6.52 11.06 -10.90
CA LYS A 3 7.25 10.12 -10.07
C LYS A 3 6.30 9.34 -9.20
N VAL A 4 6.28 8.02 -9.37
CA VAL A 4 5.56 7.10 -8.48
C VAL A 4 6.52 6.59 -7.43
N MET A 5 6.17 6.77 -6.16
CA MET A 5 6.95 6.29 -5.02
C MET A 5 6.06 5.57 -4.01
N VAL A 6 6.56 4.50 -3.41
CA VAL A 6 5.85 3.74 -2.39
C VAL A 6 6.42 4.07 -1.01
N THR A 7 5.63 4.74 -0.17
CA THR A 7 5.98 5.05 1.23
C THR A 7 5.19 4.17 2.21
N ASN A 8 5.71 4.00 3.43
CA ASN A 8 5.11 3.11 4.44
C ASN A 8 4.88 1.67 3.93
N GLN A 9 5.95 1.07 3.41
CA GLN A 9 5.97 -0.30 2.91
C GLN A 9 5.61 -1.31 4.02
N CYS A 10 4.65 -2.20 3.74
CA CYS A 10 4.40 -3.34 4.62
C CYS A 10 5.52 -4.38 4.49
N THR A 11 5.67 -5.26 5.48
CA THR A 11 6.66 -6.34 5.45
C THR A 11 6.49 -7.24 4.22
N CYS A 12 5.25 -7.47 3.76
CA CYS A 12 4.99 -8.24 2.54
C CYS A 12 5.54 -7.57 1.27
N PHE A 13 5.49 -6.23 1.20
CA PHE A 13 6.08 -5.48 0.10
C PHE A 13 7.60 -5.46 0.17
N LYS A 14 8.20 -5.37 1.37
CA LYS A 14 9.66 -5.50 1.53
C LYS A 14 10.19 -6.87 1.11
N ASN A 15 9.38 -7.91 1.28
CA ASN A 15 9.69 -9.26 0.79
C ASN A 15 9.42 -9.43 -0.71
N SER A 16 8.87 -8.42 -1.37
CA SER A 16 8.61 -8.42 -2.80
C SER A 16 9.73 -7.69 -3.53
N ASP A 17 10.17 -8.23 -4.67
CA ASP A 17 11.12 -7.59 -5.58
C ASP A 17 10.53 -6.38 -6.35
N LEU A 18 9.44 -5.78 -5.85
CA LEU A 18 8.81 -4.63 -6.49
C LEU A 18 9.64 -3.36 -6.26
N LYS A 19 10.00 -2.69 -7.36
CA LYS A 19 10.75 -1.43 -7.33
C LYS A 19 9.95 -0.35 -6.59
N VAL A 20 10.60 0.24 -5.59
CA VAL A 20 10.07 1.26 -4.67
C VAL A 20 9.69 2.57 -5.36
N SER A 21 10.36 2.88 -6.48
CA SER A 21 10.14 4.12 -7.23
C SER A 21 10.23 3.88 -8.73
N ASN A 22 9.28 4.43 -9.48
CA ASN A 22 9.30 4.47 -10.94
C ASN A 22 9.01 5.89 -11.42
N GLU A 23 9.68 6.30 -12.48
CA GLU A 23 9.53 7.61 -13.10
C GLU A 23 8.88 7.43 -14.47
N PHE A 24 7.91 8.27 -14.78
CA PHE A 24 7.09 8.22 -15.98
C PHE A 24 7.10 9.61 -16.63
N GLU A 25 6.97 9.66 -17.95
CA GLU A 25 6.87 10.93 -18.68
C GLU A 25 5.43 11.46 -18.66
N ASP A 26 4.47 10.55 -18.77
CA ASP A 26 3.03 10.84 -18.83
C ASP A 26 2.28 10.60 -17.51
N GLU A 27 1.30 11.46 -17.27
CA GLU A 27 0.43 11.40 -16.09
C GLU A 27 -0.43 10.12 -16.09
N SER A 28 -1.05 9.80 -17.23
CA SER A 28 -1.94 8.64 -17.35
C SER A 28 -1.18 7.35 -17.05
N SER A 29 0.02 7.18 -17.61
CA SER A 29 0.85 6.01 -17.38
C SER A 29 1.27 5.87 -15.91
N ALA A 30 1.57 6.99 -15.24
CA ALA A 30 1.90 7.00 -13.83
C ALA A 30 0.69 6.59 -12.96
N ILE A 31 -0.50 7.09 -13.27
CA ILE A 31 -1.76 6.76 -12.57
C ILE A 31 -2.11 5.28 -12.79
N ASP A 32 -2.08 4.81 -14.03
CA ASP A 32 -2.38 3.42 -14.38
C ASP A 32 -1.44 2.45 -13.68
N PHE A 33 -0.14 2.78 -13.63
CA PHE A 33 0.84 1.99 -12.91
C PHE A 33 0.56 1.99 -11.40
N ALA A 34 0.25 3.15 -10.80
CA ALA A 34 -0.04 3.24 -9.38
C ALA A 34 -1.29 2.43 -8.99
N ILE A 35 -2.35 2.44 -9.81
CA ILE A 35 -3.57 1.64 -9.60
C ILE A 35 -3.23 0.15 -9.67
N LYS A 36 -2.52 -0.29 -10.72
CA LYS A 36 -2.11 -1.69 -10.87
C LYS A 36 -1.29 -2.18 -9.68
N ILE A 37 -0.33 -1.38 -9.21
CA ILE A 37 0.48 -1.74 -8.04
C ILE A 37 -0.39 -1.80 -6.77
N LYS A 38 -1.28 -0.83 -6.56
CA LYS A 38 -2.19 -0.81 -5.40
C LYS A 38 -3.11 -2.05 -5.39
N ASP A 39 -3.69 -2.43 -6.53
CA ASP A 39 -4.55 -3.62 -6.61
C ASP A 39 -3.73 -4.90 -6.41
N LYS A 40 -2.57 -5.02 -7.06
CA LYS A 40 -1.63 -6.14 -6.86
C LYS A 40 -1.20 -6.28 -5.39
N MET A 41 -0.94 -5.16 -4.71
CA MET A 41 -0.61 -5.12 -3.29
C MET A 41 -1.76 -5.57 -2.38
N ASN A 42 -2.98 -5.14 -2.68
CA ASN A 42 -4.18 -5.55 -1.92
C ASN A 42 -4.48 -7.05 -2.12
N ASP A 43 -4.35 -7.54 -3.36
CA ASP A 43 -4.76 -8.90 -3.72
C ASP A 43 -3.68 -9.95 -3.42
N GLU A 44 -2.43 -9.73 -3.83
CA GLU A 44 -1.36 -10.73 -3.72
C GLU A 44 -0.56 -10.63 -2.42
N PHE A 45 -0.24 -9.41 -1.96
CA PHE A 45 0.67 -9.24 -0.83
C PHE A 45 -0.05 -9.21 0.51
N CYS A 46 -1.26 -8.68 0.53
CA CYS A 46 -1.81 -8.14 1.76
C CYS A 46 -3.33 -8.11 1.77
N SER A 47 -3.96 -9.29 1.88
CA SER A 47 -5.41 -9.43 2.07
C SER A 47 -5.95 -8.80 3.38
N LYS A 48 -5.10 -8.13 4.17
CA LYS A 48 -5.42 -7.48 5.45
C LYS A 48 -5.08 -5.98 5.47
N HIS A 49 -4.37 -5.49 4.46
CA HIS A 49 -3.79 -4.16 4.43
C HIS A 49 -4.24 -3.45 3.16
N SER A 50 -5.00 -2.37 3.29
CA SER A 50 -5.44 -1.57 2.16
C SER A 50 -4.39 -0.52 1.78
N PHE A 51 -4.08 -0.38 0.51
CA PHE A 51 -3.20 0.67 -0.01
C PHE A 51 -4.00 1.82 -0.62
N GLU A 52 -3.51 3.04 -0.46
CA GLU A 52 -4.07 4.26 -1.04
C GLU A 52 -3.04 5.03 -1.86
N ILE A 53 -3.50 5.76 -2.87
CA ILE A 53 -2.67 6.56 -3.76
C ILE A 53 -2.90 8.03 -3.43
N LEU A 54 -1.86 8.72 -2.99
CA LEU A 54 -1.84 10.15 -2.70
C LEU A 54 -1.07 10.86 -3.79
N LYS A 55 -1.76 11.67 -4.60
CA LYS A 55 -1.14 12.46 -5.65
C LYS A 55 -0.85 13.87 -5.15
N PHE A 56 0.43 14.25 -5.18
CA PHE A 56 0.92 15.60 -4.90
C PHE A 56 1.59 16.16 -6.15
N PHE A 57 0.84 16.94 -6.93
CA PHE A 57 1.30 17.51 -8.20
C PHE A 57 1.82 16.42 -9.14
N ASP A 58 3.13 16.38 -9.37
CA ASP A 58 3.82 15.42 -10.24
C ASP A 58 4.26 14.14 -9.51
N ILE A 59 4.03 14.04 -8.21
CA ILE A 59 4.45 12.91 -7.38
C ILE A 59 3.23 12.09 -6.97
N LEU A 60 3.22 10.82 -7.31
CA LEU A 60 2.25 9.84 -6.87
C LEU A 60 2.86 9.02 -5.75
N ASN A 61 2.35 9.22 -4.54
CA ASN A 61 2.80 8.50 -3.36
C ASN A 61 1.80 7.40 -3.00
N ILE A 62 2.20 6.15 -3.13
CA ILE A 62 1.40 5.00 -2.68
C ILE A 62 1.73 4.77 -1.22
N SER A 63 0.74 4.92 -0.34
CA SER A 63 0.91 4.71 1.08
C SER A 63 -0.02 3.60 1.57
N PHE A 64 0.48 2.79 2.51
CA PHE A 64 -0.36 1.84 3.20
C PHE A 64 -1.35 2.58 4.11
N LYS A 65 -2.65 2.44 3.84
CA LYS A 65 -3.69 2.91 4.75
C LYS A 65 -3.66 1.99 5.95
N LYS A 66 -3.12 2.50 7.06
CA LYS A 66 -3.06 1.78 8.34
C LYS A 66 -4.47 1.40 8.76
N SER A 67 -4.96 0.23 8.34
CA SER A 67 -6.19 -0.31 8.89
C SER A 67 -5.92 -0.50 10.37
N LEU A 68 -6.75 0.12 11.19
CA LEU A 68 -6.66 0.08 12.65
C LEU A 68 -7.11 -1.30 13.15
N ASP A 69 -6.63 -2.38 12.55
CA ASP A 69 -7.15 -3.71 12.80
C ASP A 69 -6.05 -4.66 13.28
N LYS A 70 -5.98 -4.77 14.62
CA LYS A 70 -5.81 -6.01 15.42
C LYS A 70 -5.06 -5.83 16.75
N THR A 71 -5.25 -4.71 17.44
CA THR A 71 -4.90 -4.63 18.88
C THR A 71 -6.10 -4.52 19.82
N LEU A 72 -7.35 -4.66 19.35
CA LEU A 72 -8.44 -5.13 20.22
C LEU A 72 -8.62 -6.64 20.08
N LYS A 73 -7.52 -7.37 20.28
CA LYS A 73 -7.63 -8.74 20.78
C LYS A 73 -8.23 -8.62 22.18
N CYS A 74 -9.50 -8.99 22.28
CA CYS A 74 -10.21 -9.48 23.47
C CYS A 74 -9.27 -9.78 24.66
N CYS A 75 -8.95 -8.74 25.44
CA CYS A 75 -8.30 -8.85 26.75
C CYS A 75 -9.37 -8.48 27.79
N GLY A 76 -10.35 -9.37 27.89
CA GLY A 76 -11.42 -9.32 28.86
C GLY A 76 -11.83 -10.77 29.08
N SER A 77 -10.96 -11.50 29.76
CA SER A 77 -11.07 -12.91 30.09
C SER A 77 -12.46 -13.24 30.66
N GLY A 78 -13.31 -13.84 29.83
CA GLY A 78 -14.55 -14.49 30.24
C GLY A 78 -14.71 -15.88 29.60
N CYS A 79 -13.62 -16.49 29.16
CA CYS A 79 -13.64 -17.80 28.51
C CYS A 79 -12.54 -18.72 29.06
N CYS A 80 -12.64 -19.01 30.36
CA CYS A 80 -12.24 -20.28 30.97
C CYS A 80 -13.46 -20.72 31.79
N LYS A 81 -13.78 -22.02 31.72
CA LYS A 81 -14.98 -22.64 32.30
C LYS A 81 -15.28 -22.22 33.74
#